data_AF-A0AAU7A7D5-F1
#
_entry.id   AF-A0AAU7A7D5-F1
#
_cell.length_a   1.000
_cell.length_b   1.000
_cell.length_c   1.000
_cell.angle_alpha   90.00
_cell.angle_beta   90.00
_cell.angle_gamma   90.00
#
_symmetry.space_group_name_H-M   'P 1'
#
loop_
_entity.id
_entity.type
_entity.pdbx_description
1 polymer ?
#
loop_
_entity_poly.entity_id
_entity_poly.type
_entity_poly.pdbx_seq_one_letter_code
_entity_poly.pdbx_strand_id
1 'polypeptide(L)'
;MQACSGSRKEALVLLNSFLPKAGKSYAKNRNFDLGSGQHKHVSQLSAFIKRRVITEEEVLRKVLSAHSLNAAGKFIDEIFWRTYFKGWLESRPHIWAQYCTDVQHLTHDLQTQSGLRDRWAAACLGETGIDCFDAWAKELAETGYLHNHARMWFASIWVYTLQLPWQLGADFFLRHLLDGDAASNTLSWRWVVGLHSVGKTYLARAENIQRFTNGRFAPKGLAQVAPPLNDTAHTTRPKTIDPPNRYLDGHKTGFLLHSEDLNIAHLTHHSDCIASAVYRPIDTDTMLVSNPKLLEFNNATLDAAAKHWKPNLLNCSDVDTLEAILSWALENKLEQIVTPYAPVGSTSQMLEKMKSLLGNHGIQLTQVMRAYDIVSWPYATKGFFKFREKIPKILTSLSMI
;
A
#
# COMPACT_ATOMS: atom_id res chain seq x y z
N MET A 1 -0.67 -19.54 -15.84
CA MET A 1 -0.44 -18.58 -14.75
C MET A 1 -0.92 -19.25 -13.47
N GLN A 2 -0.03 -19.52 -12.52
CA GLN A 2 -0.44 -20.14 -11.25
C GLN A 2 -1.21 -19.09 -10.45
N ALA A 3 -2.43 -19.41 -10.00
CA ALA A 3 -3.21 -18.52 -9.15
C ALA A 3 -2.35 -18.19 -7.90
N CYS A 4 -2.10 -16.90 -7.66
CA CYS A 4 -1.36 -16.43 -6.49
C CYS A 4 -2.22 -16.75 -5.26
N SER A 5 -1.75 -17.67 -4.41
CA SER A 5 -2.53 -18.18 -3.28
C SER A 5 -2.77 -17.15 -2.18
N GLY A 6 -2.04 -16.02 -2.23
CA GLY A 6 -2.09 -14.99 -1.18
C GLY A 6 -1.55 -15.46 0.16
N SER A 7 -0.99 -16.66 0.22
CA SER A 7 -0.69 -17.33 1.49
C SER A 7 0.65 -16.90 2.08
N ARG A 8 0.74 -17.01 3.40
CA ARG A 8 2.00 -16.82 4.13
C ARG A 8 3.09 -17.78 3.68
N LYS A 9 2.75 -19.02 3.31
CA LYS A 9 3.70 -20.01 2.77
C LYS A 9 4.34 -19.50 1.47
N GLU A 10 3.52 -18.97 0.56
CA GLU A 10 3.99 -18.39 -0.70
C GLU A 10 4.91 -17.18 -0.47
N ALA A 11 4.51 -16.26 0.40
CA ALA A 11 5.32 -15.11 0.77
C ALA A 11 6.70 -15.51 1.31
N LEU A 12 6.75 -16.56 2.14
CA LEU A 12 8.01 -17.07 2.70
C LEU A 12 8.90 -17.75 1.66
N VAL A 13 8.32 -18.43 0.65
CA VAL A 13 9.07 -19.00 -0.48
C VAL A 13 9.73 -17.89 -1.29
N LEU A 14 8.99 -16.82 -1.60
CA LEU A 14 9.52 -15.63 -2.29
C LEU A 14 10.65 -14.97 -1.49
N LEU A 15 10.43 -14.75 -0.19
CA LEU A 15 11.42 -14.15 0.70
C LEU A 15 12.70 -14.98 0.77
N ASN A 16 12.59 -16.29 0.99
CA ASN A 16 13.75 -17.19 1.07
C ASN A 16 14.51 -17.23 -0.26
N SER A 17 13.81 -17.23 -1.40
CA SER A 17 14.41 -17.22 -2.74
C SER A 17 15.13 -15.90 -3.05
N PHE A 18 14.62 -14.78 -2.53
CA PHE A 18 15.23 -13.46 -2.68
C PHE A 18 16.38 -13.22 -1.71
N LEU A 19 16.38 -13.87 -0.54
CA LEU A 19 17.28 -13.58 0.56
C LEU A 19 18.78 -13.52 0.18
N PRO A 20 19.35 -14.44 -0.62
CA PRO A 20 20.75 -14.36 -1.04
C PRO A 20 21.08 -13.08 -1.85
N LYS A 21 20.07 -12.47 -2.48
CA LYS A 21 20.22 -11.29 -3.35
C LYS A 21 20.00 -9.97 -2.61
N ALA A 22 19.46 -9.98 -1.38
CA ALA A 22 19.05 -8.78 -0.64
C ALA A 22 20.19 -7.80 -0.28
N GLY A 23 21.45 -8.24 -0.35
CA GLY A 23 22.64 -7.41 -0.14
C GLY A 23 23.08 -6.61 -1.39
N LYS A 24 24.38 -6.67 -1.69
CA LYS A 24 25.01 -5.91 -2.80
C LYS A 24 24.38 -6.17 -4.18
N SER A 25 23.89 -7.39 -4.42
CA SER A 25 23.23 -7.76 -5.68
C SER A 25 21.96 -6.93 -5.93
N TYR A 26 21.11 -6.76 -4.91
CA TYR A 26 19.93 -5.90 -4.99
C TYR A 26 20.33 -4.46 -5.30
N ALA A 27 21.30 -3.91 -4.55
CA ALA A 27 21.76 -2.54 -4.73
C ALA A 27 22.23 -2.25 -6.18
N LYS A 28 22.92 -3.20 -6.80
CA LYS A 28 23.42 -3.08 -8.17
C LYS A 28 22.32 -3.18 -9.24
N ASN A 29 21.34 -4.06 -9.03
CA ASN A 29 20.45 -4.51 -10.11
C ASN A 29 18.99 -4.07 -9.98
N ARG A 30 18.57 -3.50 -8.84
CA ARG A 30 17.15 -3.15 -8.55
C ARG A 30 16.51 -2.16 -9.53
N ASN A 31 17.29 -1.48 -10.37
CA ASN A 31 16.76 -0.49 -11.32
C ASN A 31 16.38 -1.11 -12.67
N PHE A 32 16.78 -2.35 -12.96
CA PHE A 32 16.53 -2.99 -14.25
C PHE A 32 15.11 -3.57 -14.32
N ASP A 33 14.31 -3.04 -15.24
CA ASP A 33 13.00 -3.58 -15.64
C ASP A 33 13.16 -4.45 -16.89
N LEU A 34 13.30 -5.76 -16.71
CA LEU A 34 13.48 -6.73 -17.78
C LEU A 34 12.15 -7.25 -18.36
N GLY A 35 11.02 -6.68 -17.91
CA GLY A 35 9.68 -7.04 -18.34
C GLY A 35 8.95 -8.07 -17.50
N SER A 36 7.67 -8.24 -17.84
CA SER A 36 6.75 -9.16 -17.19
C SER A 36 7.36 -10.54 -16.93
N GLY A 37 7.28 -10.99 -15.68
CA GLY A 37 7.84 -12.26 -15.22
C GLY A 37 9.37 -12.30 -15.06
N GLN A 38 10.11 -11.23 -15.39
CA GLN A 38 11.58 -11.19 -15.32
C GLN A 38 12.12 -10.33 -14.16
N HIS A 39 11.33 -10.16 -13.10
CA HIS A 39 11.61 -9.34 -11.92
C HIS A 39 12.60 -9.99 -10.91
N LYS A 40 13.59 -10.74 -11.42
CA LYS A 40 14.51 -11.60 -10.62
C LYS A 40 15.49 -10.85 -9.69
N HIS A 41 15.59 -9.53 -9.84
CA HIS A 41 16.49 -8.66 -9.08
C HIS A 41 15.81 -7.96 -7.91
N VAL A 42 14.49 -8.09 -7.78
CA VAL A 42 13.69 -7.52 -6.69
C VAL A 42 12.93 -8.62 -5.96
N SER A 43 12.38 -8.31 -4.78
CA SER A 43 11.81 -9.33 -3.88
C SER A 43 10.40 -9.78 -4.28
N GLN A 44 9.64 -8.92 -4.98
CA GLN A 44 8.23 -9.14 -5.31
C GLN A 44 7.34 -9.41 -4.06
N LEU A 45 7.75 -8.89 -2.89
CA LEU A 45 7.03 -9.09 -1.62
C LEU A 45 5.97 -8.02 -1.32
N SER A 46 5.87 -6.97 -2.13
CA SER A 46 5.05 -5.78 -1.83
C SER A 46 3.58 -6.12 -1.59
N ALA A 47 2.98 -7.01 -2.38
CA ALA A 47 1.59 -7.43 -2.22
C ALA A 47 1.30 -8.14 -0.89
N PHE A 48 2.28 -8.88 -0.37
CA PHE A 48 2.20 -9.58 0.93
C PHE A 48 2.49 -8.65 2.10
N ILE A 49 3.48 -7.77 1.97
CA ILE A 49 3.83 -6.79 3.02
C ILE A 49 2.73 -5.73 3.15
N LYS A 50 2.08 -5.31 2.06
CA LYS A 50 0.94 -4.37 2.10
C LYS A 50 -0.10 -4.80 3.12
N ARG A 51 -0.46 -6.08 3.12
CA ARG A 51 -1.47 -6.71 3.98
C ARG A 51 -0.87 -7.39 5.21
N ARG A 52 0.44 -7.24 5.45
CA ARG A 52 1.18 -7.92 6.52
C ARG A 52 0.99 -9.43 6.62
N VAL A 53 0.76 -10.11 5.50
CA VAL A 53 0.81 -11.60 5.45
C VAL A 53 2.17 -12.11 5.96
N ILE A 54 3.23 -11.36 5.65
CA ILE A 54 4.50 -11.32 6.37
C ILE A 54 4.77 -9.88 6.79
N THR A 55 5.34 -9.65 7.96
CA THR A 55 5.56 -8.29 8.45
C THR A 55 6.91 -7.72 7.99
N GLU A 56 7.02 -6.40 8.06
CA GLU A 56 8.26 -5.65 7.86
C GLU A 56 9.37 -6.17 8.79
N GLU A 57 9.02 -6.44 10.06
CA GLU A 57 9.94 -6.97 11.06
C GLU A 57 10.48 -8.35 10.70
N GLU A 58 9.62 -9.25 10.23
CA GLU A 58 10.03 -10.59 9.79
C GLU A 58 11.00 -10.53 8.61
N VAL A 59 10.73 -9.65 7.64
CA VAL A 59 11.58 -9.44 6.47
C VAL A 59 12.93 -8.85 6.91
N LEU A 60 12.92 -7.81 7.75
CA LEU A 60 14.13 -7.16 8.25
C LEU A 60 15.01 -8.14 9.04
N ARG A 61 14.43 -8.92 9.97
CA ARG A 61 15.17 -9.92 10.76
C ARG A 61 15.81 -10.99 9.87
N LYS A 62 15.08 -11.51 8.88
CA LYS A 62 15.65 -12.48 7.93
C LYS A 62 16.77 -11.89 7.08
N VAL A 63 16.62 -10.66 6.62
CA VAL A 63 17.66 -9.98 5.84
C VAL A 63 18.91 -9.73 6.69
N LEU A 64 18.72 -9.25 7.93
CA LEU A 64 19.82 -8.97 8.86
C LEU A 64 20.52 -10.24 9.37
N SER A 65 19.85 -11.39 9.37
CA SER A 65 20.49 -12.67 9.69
C SER A 65 21.35 -13.21 8.53
N ALA A 66 21.10 -12.78 7.29
CA ALA A 66 21.83 -13.23 6.10
C ALA A 66 22.86 -12.20 5.58
N HIS A 67 22.67 -10.91 5.88
CA HIS A 67 23.52 -9.82 5.39
C HIS A 67 23.76 -8.81 6.51
N SER A 68 24.94 -8.19 6.53
CA SER A 68 25.19 -7.06 7.42
C SER A 68 24.30 -5.87 7.07
N LEU A 69 24.01 -5.03 8.07
CA LEU A 69 23.24 -3.79 7.89
C LEU A 69 23.81 -2.93 6.74
N ASN A 70 25.13 -2.85 6.61
CA ASN A 70 25.79 -2.12 5.52
C ASN A 70 25.52 -2.76 4.15
N ALA A 71 25.67 -4.09 4.03
CA ALA A 71 25.50 -4.80 2.77
C ALA A 71 24.05 -4.76 2.26
N ALA A 72 23.07 -4.86 3.16
CA ALA A 72 21.64 -4.82 2.85
C ALA A 72 21.02 -3.42 2.92
N GLY A 73 21.81 -2.38 3.18
CA GLY A 73 21.31 -1.04 3.47
C GLY A 73 20.34 -0.49 2.41
N LYS A 74 20.55 -0.81 1.12
CA LYS A 74 19.62 -0.42 0.06
C LYS A 74 18.28 -1.16 0.11
N PHE A 75 18.24 -2.44 0.45
CA PHE A 75 16.97 -3.14 0.58
C PHE A 75 16.23 -2.71 1.84
N ILE A 76 16.97 -2.47 2.93
CA ILE A 76 16.43 -1.96 4.20
C ILE A 76 15.81 -0.57 4.00
N ASP A 77 16.49 0.33 3.27
CA ASP A 77 15.95 1.66 2.91
C ASP A 77 14.55 1.52 2.25
N GLU A 78 14.33 0.49 1.43
CA GLU A 78 13.10 0.30 0.65
C GLU A 78 11.94 -0.26 1.50
N ILE A 79 12.23 -1.10 2.48
CA ILE A 79 11.25 -1.48 3.51
C ILE A 79 10.82 -0.23 4.29
N PHE A 80 11.78 0.62 4.66
CA PHE A 80 11.52 1.84 5.39
C PHE A 80 10.89 2.96 4.55
N TRP A 81 11.00 2.94 3.22
CA TRP A 81 10.25 3.86 2.36
C TRP A 81 8.73 3.67 2.52
N ARG A 82 8.27 2.41 2.56
CA ARG A 82 6.86 2.10 2.85
C ARG A 82 6.46 2.62 4.23
N THR A 83 7.27 2.34 5.25
CA THR A 83 7.02 2.80 6.64
C THR A 83 6.98 4.31 6.75
N TYR A 84 7.91 5.00 6.09
CA TYR A 84 7.95 6.45 6.01
C TYR A 84 6.69 7.01 5.37
N PHE A 85 6.25 6.47 4.22
CA PHE A 85 5.04 6.95 3.56
C PHE A 85 3.79 6.72 4.41
N LYS A 86 3.62 5.55 5.03
CA LYS A 86 2.52 5.28 5.96
C LYS A 86 2.49 6.30 7.10
N GLY A 87 3.59 6.49 7.83
CA GLY A 87 3.65 7.48 8.92
C GLY A 87 3.49 8.93 8.44
N TRP A 88 4.02 9.28 7.27
CA TRP A 88 3.90 10.64 6.73
C TRP A 88 2.44 10.96 6.38
N LEU A 89 1.74 10.04 5.71
CA LEU A 89 0.33 10.20 5.37
C LEU A 89 -0.55 10.17 6.63
N GLU A 90 -0.23 9.31 7.60
CA GLU A 90 -0.97 9.24 8.86
C GLU A 90 -0.99 10.60 9.57
N SER A 91 0.13 11.31 9.60
CA SER A 91 0.18 12.67 10.17
C SER A 91 -0.50 13.75 9.29
N ARG A 92 -0.97 13.41 8.08
CA ARG A 92 -1.54 14.33 7.07
C ARG A 92 -2.74 13.70 6.34
N PRO A 93 -3.79 13.29 7.07
CA PRO A 93 -4.91 12.51 6.51
C PRO A 93 -5.69 13.27 5.42
N HIS A 94 -5.68 14.61 5.47
CA HIS A 94 -6.34 15.46 4.48
C HIS A 94 -5.76 15.31 3.07
N ILE A 95 -4.51 14.86 2.92
CA ILE A 95 -3.90 14.59 1.61
C ILE A 95 -4.62 13.45 0.89
N TRP A 96 -4.98 12.39 1.63
CA TRP A 96 -5.77 11.29 1.09
C TRP A 96 -7.20 11.72 0.81
N ALA A 97 -7.83 12.47 1.74
CA ALA A 97 -9.18 12.97 1.55
C ALA A 97 -9.29 13.87 0.30
N GLN A 98 -8.36 14.80 0.10
CA GLN A 98 -8.31 15.65 -1.07
C GLN A 98 -8.12 14.84 -2.35
N TYR A 99 -7.23 13.85 -2.34
CA TYR A 99 -7.05 12.93 -3.45
C TYR A 99 -8.36 12.22 -3.83
N CYS A 100 -9.12 11.70 -2.86
CA CYS A 100 -10.41 11.05 -3.10
C CYS A 100 -11.43 12.03 -3.73
N THR A 101 -11.52 13.26 -3.22
CA THR A 101 -12.39 14.31 -3.78
C THR A 101 -11.98 14.68 -5.20
N ASP A 102 -10.68 14.84 -5.47
CA ASP A 102 -10.17 15.14 -6.80
C ASP A 102 -10.52 14.04 -7.80
N VAL A 103 -10.37 12.76 -7.42
CA VAL A 103 -10.74 11.62 -8.27
C VAL A 103 -12.25 11.64 -8.56
N GLN A 104 -13.10 11.95 -7.59
CA GLN A 104 -14.55 12.08 -7.83
C GLN A 104 -14.85 13.18 -8.86
N HIS A 105 -14.26 14.37 -8.71
CA HIS A 105 -14.47 15.47 -9.64
C HIS A 105 -13.95 15.13 -11.04
N LEU A 106 -12.76 14.57 -11.14
CA LEU A 106 -12.16 14.18 -12.42
C LEU A 106 -12.93 13.04 -13.10
N THR A 107 -13.58 12.16 -12.34
CA THR A 107 -14.46 11.12 -12.89
C THR A 107 -15.70 11.74 -13.53
N HIS A 108 -16.24 12.81 -12.95
CA HIS A 108 -17.29 13.60 -13.57
C HIS A 108 -16.79 14.33 -14.84
N ASP A 109 -15.58 14.90 -14.81
CA ASP A 109 -14.97 15.52 -15.99
C ASP A 109 -14.79 14.53 -17.15
N LEU A 110 -14.43 13.26 -16.88
CA LEU A 110 -14.35 12.22 -17.92
C LEU A 110 -15.70 11.97 -18.61
N GLN A 111 -16.83 12.21 -17.93
CA GLN A 111 -18.17 12.06 -18.53
C GLN A 111 -18.52 13.24 -19.44
N THR A 112 -18.00 14.44 -19.14
CA THR A 112 -18.39 15.69 -19.79
C THR A 112 -17.36 16.20 -20.81
N GLN A 113 -16.09 15.78 -20.72
CA GLN A 113 -14.98 16.26 -21.54
C GLN A 113 -14.41 15.14 -22.43
N SER A 114 -14.90 15.02 -23.68
CA SER A 114 -14.51 13.94 -24.60
C SER A 114 -13.00 13.85 -24.83
N GLY A 115 -12.31 14.97 -25.06
CA GLY A 115 -10.86 14.96 -25.30
C GLY A 115 -10.04 14.43 -24.11
N LEU A 116 -10.47 14.71 -22.88
CA LEU A 116 -9.84 14.16 -21.67
C LEU A 116 -10.14 12.65 -21.58
N ARG A 117 -11.41 12.27 -21.79
CA ARG A 117 -11.86 10.88 -21.77
C ARG A 117 -11.10 10.00 -22.75
N ASP A 118 -10.92 10.45 -23.99
CA ASP A 118 -10.28 9.65 -25.04
C ASP A 118 -8.80 9.42 -24.73
N ARG A 119 -8.07 10.46 -24.28
CA ARG A 119 -6.67 10.31 -23.85
C ARG A 119 -6.53 9.43 -22.62
N TRP A 120 -7.43 9.58 -21.64
CA TRP A 120 -7.45 8.74 -20.44
C TRP A 120 -7.74 7.27 -20.77
N ALA A 121 -8.72 7.01 -21.65
CA ALA A 121 -9.08 5.67 -22.08
C ALA A 121 -7.93 5.01 -22.85
N ALA A 122 -7.33 5.72 -23.82
CA ALA A 122 -6.14 5.24 -24.55
C ALA A 122 -4.98 4.93 -23.59
N ALA A 123 -4.75 5.75 -22.57
CA ALA A 123 -3.72 5.49 -21.56
C ALA A 123 -4.02 4.25 -20.72
N CYS A 124 -5.26 4.07 -20.27
CA CYS A 124 -5.69 2.90 -19.49
C CYS A 124 -5.64 1.59 -20.31
N LEU A 125 -5.95 1.65 -21.61
CA LEU A 125 -5.93 0.50 -22.52
C LEU A 125 -4.53 0.17 -23.06
N GLY A 126 -3.56 1.07 -22.89
CA GLY A 126 -2.23 0.93 -23.48
C GLY A 126 -2.27 1.06 -25.01
N GLU A 127 -2.91 2.13 -25.47
CA GLU A 127 -3.12 2.48 -26.89
C GLU A 127 -2.66 3.92 -27.17
N THR A 128 -1.63 4.38 -26.46
CA THR A 128 -1.11 5.76 -26.56
C THR A 128 -0.16 5.95 -27.76
N GLY A 129 0.36 4.86 -28.31
CA GLY A 129 1.41 4.87 -29.34
C GLY A 129 2.82 5.06 -28.76
N ILE A 130 2.97 5.00 -27.44
CA ILE A 130 4.27 5.01 -26.76
C ILE A 130 4.56 3.58 -26.28
N ASP A 131 5.34 2.83 -27.06
CA ASP A 131 5.57 1.38 -26.89
C ASP A 131 5.80 0.93 -25.43
N CYS A 132 6.68 1.64 -24.71
CA CYS A 132 6.99 1.29 -23.33
C CYS A 132 5.80 1.51 -22.38
N PHE A 133 5.09 2.63 -22.55
CA PHE A 133 3.94 2.98 -21.73
C PHE A 133 2.80 1.99 -21.97
N ASP A 134 2.51 1.70 -23.23
CA ASP A 134 1.46 0.77 -23.64
C ASP A 134 1.71 -0.65 -23.11
N ALA A 135 2.97 -1.11 -23.15
CA ALA A 135 3.38 -2.38 -22.57
C ALA A 135 3.21 -2.41 -21.04
N TRP A 136 3.55 -1.32 -20.34
CA TRP A 136 3.40 -1.24 -18.88
C TRP A 136 1.95 -1.14 -18.42
N ALA A 137 1.09 -0.43 -19.17
CA ALA A 137 -0.35 -0.37 -18.89
C ALA A 137 -0.98 -1.77 -18.97
N LYS A 138 -0.64 -2.52 -20.02
CA LYS A 138 -1.10 -3.91 -20.23
C LYS A 138 -0.52 -4.85 -19.17
N GLU A 139 0.78 -4.79 -18.90
CA GLU A 139 1.41 -5.60 -17.84
C GLU A 139 0.73 -5.38 -16.49
N LEU A 140 0.46 -4.13 -16.12
CA LEU A 140 -0.24 -3.79 -14.89
C LEU A 140 -1.66 -4.36 -14.87
N ALA A 141 -2.44 -4.18 -15.94
CA ALA A 141 -3.80 -4.67 -16.01
C ALA A 141 -3.91 -6.22 -15.99
N GLU A 142 -2.95 -6.91 -16.59
CA GLU A 142 -2.93 -8.37 -16.72
C GLU A 142 -2.35 -9.08 -15.49
N THR A 143 -1.36 -8.47 -14.84
CA THR A 143 -0.59 -9.12 -13.76
C THR A 143 -0.87 -8.53 -12.38
N GLY A 144 -1.35 -7.29 -12.31
CA GLY A 144 -1.47 -6.52 -11.09
C GLY A 144 -0.13 -6.16 -10.45
N TYR A 145 0.96 -6.20 -11.21
CA TYR A 145 2.28 -5.80 -10.78
C TYR A 145 2.96 -4.93 -11.83
N LEU A 146 3.78 -3.98 -11.38
CA LEU A 146 4.69 -3.24 -12.23
C LEU A 146 5.99 -2.95 -11.47
N HIS A 147 7.13 -3.03 -12.16
CA HIS A 147 8.44 -2.72 -11.57
C HIS A 147 8.52 -1.25 -11.12
N ASN A 148 9.17 -0.94 -9.99
CA ASN A 148 9.17 0.42 -9.43
C ASN A 148 9.69 1.49 -10.41
N HIS A 149 10.73 1.19 -11.18
CA HIS A 149 11.27 2.16 -12.13
C HIS A 149 10.30 2.40 -13.30
N ALA A 150 9.60 1.36 -13.75
CA ALA A 150 8.50 1.48 -14.71
C ALA A 150 7.34 2.31 -14.15
N ARG A 151 6.97 2.15 -12.87
CA ARG A 151 5.98 3.00 -12.19
C ARG A 151 6.36 4.50 -12.25
N MET A 152 7.64 4.82 -11.99
CA MET A 152 8.13 6.21 -12.04
C MET A 152 8.08 6.78 -13.47
N TRP A 153 8.52 6.02 -14.48
CA TRP A 153 8.42 6.45 -15.88
C TRP A 153 6.97 6.59 -16.34
N PHE A 154 6.12 5.61 -16.01
CA PHE A 154 4.69 5.61 -16.29
C PHE A 154 4.03 6.89 -15.76
N ALA A 155 4.24 7.20 -14.47
CA ALA A 155 3.65 8.39 -13.86
C ALA A 155 4.14 9.70 -14.50
N SER A 156 5.43 9.78 -14.85
CA SER A 156 5.96 10.96 -15.53
C SER A 156 5.42 11.09 -16.96
N ILE A 157 5.29 10.00 -17.72
CA ILE A 157 4.74 10.03 -19.08
C ILE A 157 3.25 10.39 -19.03
N TRP A 158 2.49 9.79 -18.11
CA TRP A 158 1.09 10.09 -17.85
C TRP A 158 0.84 11.59 -17.69
N VAL A 159 1.59 12.23 -16.78
CA VAL A 159 1.36 13.63 -16.44
C VAL A 159 1.94 14.57 -17.49
N TYR A 160 3.19 14.37 -17.91
CA TYR A 160 3.90 15.39 -18.69
C TYR A 160 3.85 15.16 -20.19
N THR A 161 3.73 13.91 -20.64
CA THR A 161 3.68 13.59 -22.08
C THR A 161 2.22 13.48 -22.55
N LEU A 162 1.38 12.75 -21.82
CA LEU A 162 -0.04 12.57 -22.16
C LEU A 162 -0.94 13.70 -21.64
N GLN A 163 -0.39 14.58 -20.78
CA GLN A 163 -1.11 15.72 -20.19
C GLN A 163 -2.39 15.28 -19.47
N LEU A 164 -2.29 14.21 -18.67
CA LEU A 164 -3.38 13.68 -17.88
C LEU A 164 -3.23 14.05 -16.38
N PRO A 165 -4.34 14.31 -15.67
CA PRO A 165 -4.33 14.52 -14.22
C PRO A 165 -3.68 13.36 -13.50
N TRP A 166 -2.75 13.64 -12.57
CA TRP A 166 -2.01 12.60 -11.85
C TRP A 166 -2.91 11.73 -11.00
N GLN A 167 -4.03 12.29 -10.49
CA GLN A 167 -4.99 11.57 -9.67
C GLN A 167 -5.65 10.42 -10.43
N LEU A 168 -5.95 10.59 -11.71
CA LEU A 168 -6.51 9.54 -12.55
C LEU A 168 -5.51 8.40 -12.80
N GLY A 169 -4.20 8.72 -12.88
CA GLY A 169 -3.15 7.72 -13.01
C GLY A 169 -2.91 6.96 -11.70
N ALA A 170 -2.97 7.66 -10.57
CA ALA A 170 -2.93 7.06 -9.25
C ALA A 170 -4.14 6.15 -9.00
N ASP A 171 -5.34 6.53 -9.45
CA ASP A 171 -6.54 5.69 -9.39
C ASP A 171 -6.40 4.44 -10.25
N PHE A 172 -5.91 4.57 -11.49
CA PHE A 172 -5.55 3.41 -12.33
C PHE A 172 -4.62 2.45 -11.58
N PHE A 173 -3.59 2.97 -10.91
CA PHE A 173 -2.71 2.13 -10.09
C PHE A 173 -3.43 1.44 -8.94
N LEU A 174 -4.30 2.12 -8.18
CA LEU A 174 -5.02 1.49 -7.07
C LEU A 174 -5.96 0.37 -7.51
N ARG A 175 -6.59 0.50 -8.68
CA ARG A 175 -7.53 -0.49 -9.21
C ARG A 175 -6.87 -1.74 -9.77
N HIS A 176 -5.59 -1.66 -10.15
CA HIS A 176 -4.88 -2.74 -10.80
C HIS A 176 -3.78 -3.37 -9.93
N LEU A 177 -3.11 -2.59 -9.07
CA LEU A 177 -1.98 -3.10 -8.28
C LEU A 177 -2.44 -4.05 -7.17
N LEU A 178 -1.87 -5.26 -7.14
CA LEU A 178 -1.98 -6.17 -6.01
C LEU A 178 -1.39 -5.56 -4.73
N ASP A 179 -0.43 -4.64 -4.85
CA ASP A 179 0.16 -3.91 -3.73
C ASP A 179 -0.37 -2.47 -3.57
N GLY A 180 -1.52 -2.17 -4.18
CA GLY A 180 -2.20 -0.88 -4.07
C GLY A 180 -2.36 -0.46 -2.60
N ASP A 181 -1.79 0.69 -2.25
CA ASP A 181 -1.69 1.22 -0.90
C ASP A 181 -1.90 2.73 -0.91
N ALA A 182 -2.80 3.23 -0.07
CA ALA A 182 -3.17 4.65 -0.03
C ALA A 182 -1.95 5.56 0.17
N ALA A 183 -1.06 5.21 1.11
CA ALA A 183 0.13 6.00 1.39
C ALA A 183 1.16 5.90 0.27
N SER A 184 1.59 4.68 -0.05
CA SER A 184 2.67 4.46 -1.00
C SER A 184 2.30 4.94 -2.40
N ASN A 185 1.05 4.74 -2.84
CA ASN A 185 0.61 5.16 -4.15
C ASN A 185 0.47 6.69 -4.24
N THR A 186 -0.38 7.29 -3.39
CA THR A 186 -0.66 8.74 -3.46
C THR A 186 0.61 9.56 -3.28
N LEU A 187 1.49 9.21 -2.33
CA LEU A 187 2.72 9.97 -2.09
C LEU A 187 3.78 9.75 -3.17
N SER A 188 3.83 8.58 -3.82
CA SER A 188 4.75 8.35 -4.95
C SER A 188 4.35 9.16 -6.17
N TRP A 189 3.06 9.22 -6.51
CA TRP A 189 2.57 10.08 -7.60
C TRP A 189 2.83 11.56 -7.30
N ARG A 190 2.52 12.02 -6.08
CA ARG A 190 2.85 13.38 -5.61
C ARG A 190 4.35 13.67 -5.68
N TRP A 191 5.21 12.68 -5.42
CA TRP A 191 6.65 12.84 -5.54
C TRP A 191 7.09 13.05 -6.99
N VAL A 192 6.53 12.28 -7.95
CA VAL A 192 6.84 12.45 -9.38
C VAL A 192 6.47 13.85 -9.87
N VAL A 193 5.33 14.40 -9.43
CA VAL A 193 4.84 15.70 -9.90
C VAL A 193 5.33 16.91 -9.09
N GLY A 194 6.28 16.70 -8.17
CA GLY A 194 6.88 17.77 -7.38
C GLY A 194 6.00 18.36 -6.29
N LEU A 195 4.95 17.64 -5.89
CA LEU A 195 4.10 17.97 -4.75
C LEU A 195 4.78 17.50 -3.45
N HIS A 196 5.13 16.22 -3.32
CA HIS A 196 5.69 15.67 -2.06
C HIS A 196 7.01 16.33 -1.64
N SER A 197 7.92 16.53 -2.59
CA SER A 197 9.11 17.37 -2.43
C SER A 197 8.89 18.62 -3.25
N VAL A 198 8.26 19.64 -2.64
CA VAL A 198 7.81 20.86 -3.30
C VAL A 198 8.84 21.40 -4.30
N GLY A 199 8.43 21.50 -5.56
CA GLY A 199 9.24 22.02 -6.67
C GLY A 199 10.18 21.01 -7.34
N LYS A 200 10.31 19.78 -6.82
CA LYS A 200 11.22 18.75 -7.35
C LYS A 200 10.45 17.66 -8.08
N THR A 201 10.43 17.74 -9.41
CA THR A 201 9.75 16.77 -10.28
C THR A 201 10.68 15.64 -10.72
N TYR A 202 10.08 14.51 -11.10
CA TYR A 202 10.75 13.44 -11.82
C TYR A 202 10.28 13.43 -13.27
N LEU A 203 11.24 13.52 -14.20
CA LEU A 203 10.97 13.44 -15.64
C LEU A 203 11.59 12.18 -16.23
N ALA A 204 10.75 11.35 -16.86
CA ALA A 204 11.17 10.18 -17.61
C ALA A 204 12.08 10.59 -18.77
N ARG A 205 13.25 9.95 -18.88
CA ARG A 205 14.22 10.18 -19.95
C ARG A 205 14.35 8.94 -20.81
N ALA A 206 14.31 9.10 -22.13
CA ALA A 206 14.42 8.01 -23.09
C ALA A 206 15.69 7.16 -22.89
N GLU A 207 16.84 7.82 -22.67
CA GLU A 207 18.12 7.14 -22.40
C GLU A 207 18.08 6.29 -21.12
N ASN A 208 17.39 6.79 -20.10
CA ASN A 208 17.25 6.08 -18.83
C ASN A 208 16.36 4.84 -18.99
N ILE A 209 15.23 4.98 -19.69
CA ILE A 209 14.35 3.87 -20.05
C ILE A 209 15.12 2.84 -20.87
N GLN A 210 15.82 3.25 -21.92
CA GLN A 210 16.60 2.34 -22.77
C GLN A 210 17.66 1.58 -21.98
N ARG A 211 18.44 2.27 -21.15
CA ARG A 211 19.47 1.64 -20.32
C ARG A 211 18.88 0.62 -19.35
N PHE A 212 17.87 1.00 -18.59
CA PHE A 212 17.34 0.18 -17.50
C PHE A 212 16.29 -0.82 -17.94
N THR A 213 15.85 -0.78 -19.19
CA THR A 213 15.08 -1.86 -19.82
C THR A 213 15.98 -2.77 -20.66
N ASN A 214 17.30 -2.60 -20.57
CA ASN A 214 18.29 -3.34 -21.34
C ASN A 214 18.02 -3.31 -22.86
N GLY A 215 17.66 -2.14 -23.37
CA GLY A 215 17.37 -1.92 -24.78
C GLY A 215 15.98 -2.37 -25.25
N ARG A 216 15.14 -2.92 -24.37
CA ARG A 216 13.77 -3.34 -24.73
C ARG A 216 12.93 -2.19 -25.28
N PHE A 217 13.14 -0.98 -24.78
CA PHE A 217 12.43 0.21 -25.25
C PHE A 217 13.38 1.38 -25.54
N ALA A 218 13.07 2.16 -26.57
CA ALA A 218 13.77 3.40 -26.91
C ALA A 218 12.75 4.48 -27.33
N PRO A 219 11.93 4.97 -26.38
CA PRO A 219 10.80 5.84 -26.70
C PRO A 219 11.24 7.17 -27.28
N LYS A 220 10.44 7.70 -28.20
CA LYS A 220 10.60 9.04 -28.79
C LYS A 220 9.41 9.91 -28.40
N GLY A 221 9.56 11.23 -28.53
CA GLY A 221 8.45 12.17 -28.30
C GLY A 221 8.05 12.36 -26.83
N LEU A 222 8.87 11.89 -25.87
CA LEU A 222 8.62 12.17 -24.46
C LEU A 222 8.78 13.67 -24.16
N ALA A 223 8.03 14.14 -23.16
CA ALA A 223 8.15 15.51 -22.65
C ALA A 223 9.61 15.85 -22.28
N GLN A 224 10.02 17.08 -22.60
CA GLN A 224 11.38 17.56 -22.32
C GLN A 224 11.47 18.36 -21.01
N VAL A 225 10.33 18.81 -20.51
CA VAL A 225 10.18 19.58 -19.28
C VAL A 225 9.11 18.95 -18.38
N ALA A 226 9.28 19.11 -17.07
CA ALA A 226 8.36 18.66 -16.04
C ALA A 226 8.15 19.80 -15.03
N PRO A 227 7.31 20.80 -15.35
CA PRO A 227 7.02 21.86 -14.40
C PRO A 227 6.37 21.27 -13.13
N PRO A 228 6.74 21.74 -11.93
CA PRO A 228 6.12 21.27 -10.70
C PRO A 228 4.65 21.68 -10.67
N LEU A 229 3.80 20.76 -10.22
CA LEU A 229 2.42 21.10 -9.89
C LEU A 229 2.38 21.83 -8.55
N ASN A 230 1.33 22.63 -8.36
CA ASN A 230 1.07 23.32 -7.11
C ASN A 230 -0.23 22.80 -6.52
N ASP A 231 -0.24 22.58 -5.20
CA ASP A 231 -1.48 22.45 -4.44
C ASP A 231 -1.34 23.13 -3.08
N THR A 232 -2.48 23.45 -2.47
CA THR A 232 -2.55 24.10 -1.16
C THR A 232 -2.41 23.11 0.00
N ALA A 233 -2.47 21.80 -0.27
CA ALA A 233 -2.57 20.75 0.73
C ALA A 233 -1.27 20.53 1.52
N HIS A 234 -0.12 21.02 1.01
CA HIS A 234 1.19 20.91 1.67
C HIS A 234 1.41 21.85 2.87
N THR A 235 0.51 22.81 3.10
CA THR A 235 0.73 23.90 4.07
C THR A 235 0.39 23.52 5.52
N THR A 236 -0.28 22.38 5.74
CA THR A 236 -0.72 21.98 7.08
C THR A 236 0.39 21.31 7.87
N ARG A 237 0.46 21.68 9.16
CA ARG A 237 1.38 21.07 10.12
C ARG A 237 0.99 19.60 10.34
N PRO A 238 1.95 18.65 10.35
CA PRO A 238 1.64 17.26 10.69
C PRO A 238 0.98 17.17 12.07
N LYS A 239 -0.12 16.41 12.17
CA LYS A 239 -0.71 16.08 13.47
C LYS A 239 0.20 15.11 14.23
N THR A 240 0.14 15.15 15.55
CA THR A 240 0.71 14.09 16.39
C THR A 240 -0.03 12.79 16.08
N ILE A 241 0.72 11.70 15.97
CA ILE A 241 0.17 10.35 15.83
C ILE A 241 0.13 9.78 17.24
N ASP A 242 -1.03 9.88 17.87
CA ASP A 242 -1.26 9.24 19.16
C ASP A 242 -1.70 7.79 18.88
N PRO A 243 -0.95 6.79 19.34
CA PRO A 243 -1.31 5.41 19.10
C PRO A 243 -2.65 5.14 19.80
N PRO A 244 -3.68 4.63 19.10
CA PRO A 244 -4.87 4.17 19.80
C PRO A 244 -4.47 3.07 20.79
N ASN A 245 -4.92 3.26 22.02
CA ASN A 245 -4.48 2.53 23.19
C ASN A 245 -5.43 1.39 23.58
N ARG A 246 -4.96 0.66 24.59
CA ARG A 246 -5.35 -0.67 25.08
C ARG A 246 -6.85 -0.96 25.07
N TYR A 247 -7.16 -2.10 24.47
CA TYR A 247 -8.43 -2.82 24.62
C TYR A 247 -8.71 -3.04 26.12
N LEU A 248 -9.99 -3.13 26.49
CA LEU A 248 -10.39 -3.20 27.91
C LEU A 248 -10.37 -4.65 28.39
N ASP A 249 -9.62 -4.96 29.44
CA ASP A 249 -9.59 -6.31 30.02
C ASP A 249 -10.96 -6.65 30.65
N GLY A 250 -11.38 -7.93 30.58
CA GLY A 250 -12.62 -8.40 31.19
C GLY A 250 -13.91 -8.10 30.41
N HIS A 251 -13.80 -7.43 29.27
CA HIS A 251 -14.94 -7.15 28.38
C HIS A 251 -15.15 -8.27 27.35
N LYS A 252 -16.41 -8.49 26.97
CA LYS A 252 -16.76 -9.43 25.88
C LYS A 252 -16.22 -8.92 24.56
N THR A 253 -15.16 -9.55 24.07
CA THR A 253 -14.36 -9.02 22.97
C THR A 253 -14.59 -9.80 21.68
N GLY A 254 -14.80 -9.10 20.58
CA GLY A 254 -14.72 -9.67 19.24
C GLY A 254 -13.47 -9.21 18.51
N PHE A 255 -12.83 -10.10 17.74
CA PHE A 255 -11.76 -9.72 16.83
C PHE A 255 -12.29 -9.47 15.42
N LEU A 256 -11.97 -8.30 14.86
CA LEU A 256 -12.28 -7.97 13.47
C LEU A 256 -10.99 -7.99 12.65
N LEU A 257 -10.88 -8.93 11.70
CA LEU A 257 -9.78 -9.02 10.76
C LEU A 257 -10.11 -8.21 9.48
N HIS A 258 -9.14 -7.46 8.96
CA HIS A 258 -9.31 -6.66 7.74
C HIS A 258 -8.02 -6.66 6.88
N SER A 259 -8.13 -6.21 5.63
CA SER A 259 -7.05 -6.34 4.62
C SER A 259 -5.86 -5.38 4.76
N GLU A 260 -5.88 -4.40 5.68
CA GLU A 260 -4.70 -3.55 5.96
C GLU A 260 -3.62 -4.24 6.81
N ASP A 261 -4.00 -5.17 7.70
CA ASP A 261 -3.07 -5.95 8.52
C ASP A 261 -3.70 -7.31 8.85
N LEU A 262 -3.27 -8.34 8.12
CA LEU A 262 -3.73 -9.71 8.26
C LEU A 262 -2.95 -10.51 9.32
N ASN A 263 -2.03 -9.87 10.04
CA ASN A 263 -1.24 -10.52 11.08
C ASN A 263 -1.72 -10.02 12.44
N ILE A 264 -2.37 -10.92 13.18
CA ILE A 264 -2.95 -10.61 14.49
C ILE A 264 -2.07 -11.06 15.65
N ALA A 265 -0.80 -11.46 15.42
CA ALA A 265 0.07 -11.98 16.47
C ALA A 265 0.16 -11.05 17.70
N HIS A 266 0.13 -9.73 17.48
CA HIS A 266 0.17 -8.74 18.56
C HIS A 266 -1.15 -8.56 19.31
N LEU A 267 -2.24 -9.20 18.86
CA LEU A 267 -3.55 -9.25 19.51
C LEU A 267 -3.77 -10.56 20.28
N THR A 268 -3.15 -11.66 19.85
CA THR A 268 -3.49 -13.03 20.29
C THR A 268 -3.03 -13.39 21.71
N HIS A 269 -2.32 -12.51 22.40
CA HIS A 269 -1.90 -12.73 23.78
C HIS A 269 -2.96 -12.36 24.83
N HIS A 270 -4.17 -11.99 24.39
CA HIS A 270 -5.24 -11.49 25.26
C HIS A 270 -6.46 -12.40 25.18
N SER A 271 -6.89 -12.92 26.35
CA SER A 271 -7.69 -14.15 26.52
C SER A 271 -9.20 -13.99 26.34
N ASP A 272 -9.71 -12.77 26.17
CA ASP A 272 -11.14 -12.48 26.34
C ASP A 272 -11.91 -12.38 25.01
N CYS A 273 -11.27 -12.79 23.90
CA CYS A 273 -11.94 -12.93 22.62
C CYS A 273 -12.97 -14.07 22.69
N ILE A 274 -14.22 -13.80 22.31
CA ILE A 274 -15.31 -14.80 22.30
C ILE A 274 -15.92 -15.03 20.92
N ALA A 275 -15.67 -14.12 19.99
CA ALA A 275 -16.11 -14.20 18.60
C ALA A 275 -15.10 -13.51 17.67
N SER A 276 -15.14 -13.82 16.39
CA SER A 276 -14.30 -13.19 15.39
C SER A 276 -15.08 -12.95 14.12
N ALA A 277 -14.70 -11.94 13.35
CA ALA A 277 -15.22 -11.70 12.03
C ALA A 277 -14.09 -11.31 11.06
N VAL A 278 -14.24 -11.71 9.80
CA VAL A 278 -13.39 -11.26 8.70
C VAL A 278 -14.18 -10.28 7.86
N TYR A 279 -13.68 -9.04 7.77
CA TYR A 279 -14.28 -8.01 6.94
C TYR A 279 -13.93 -8.19 5.46
N ARG A 280 -14.95 -8.38 4.63
CA ARG A 280 -14.87 -8.68 3.20
C ARG A 280 -15.78 -7.72 2.41
N PRO A 281 -15.36 -6.48 2.18
CA PRO A 281 -16.19 -5.54 1.44
C PRO A 281 -16.43 -6.06 0.02
N ILE A 282 -17.69 -5.99 -0.45
CA ILE A 282 -18.10 -6.42 -1.81
C ILE A 282 -17.42 -5.55 -2.88
N ASP A 283 -17.20 -4.27 -2.58
CA ASP A 283 -16.45 -3.36 -3.41
C ASP A 283 -15.26 -2.80 -2.63
N THR A 284 -14.09 -2.84 -3.24
CA THR A 284 -12.93 -2.11 -2.71
C THR A 284 -13.15 -0.64 -3.02
N ASP A 285 -12.88 0.26 -2.08
CA ASP A 285 -13.23 1.69 -2.10
C ASP A 285 -12.56 2.56 -3.19
N THR A 286 -12.41 2.04 -4.40
CA THR A 286 -12.01 2.74 -5.62
C THR A 286 -13.26 3.28 -6.29
N MET A 287 -13.24 4.55 -6.72
CA MET A 287 -14.42 5.19 -7.34
C MET A 287 -14.82 4.55 -8.67
N LEU A 288 -13.90 3.82 -9.30
CA LEU A 288 -14.11 3.02 -10.50
C LEU A 288 -13.87 1.54 -10.19
N VAL A 289 -14.46 0.65 -10.99
CA VAL A 289 -14.41 -0.80 -10.78
C VAL A 289 -12.97 -1.31 -10.70
N SER A 290 -12.65 -1.96 -9.59
CA SER A 290 -11.35 -2.61 -9.41
C SER A 290 -11.20 -3.82 -10.33
N ASN A 291 -9.95 -4.10 -10.72
CA ASN A 291 -9.66 -5.24 -11.57
C ASN A 291 -10.03 -6.56 -10.85
N PRO A 292 -10.69 -7.52 -11.53
CA PRO A 292 -11.07 -8.79 -10.92
C PRO A 292 -9.92 -9.53 -10.24
N LYS A 293 -8.69 -9.47 -10.79
CA LYS A 293 -7.51 -10.10 -10.16
C LYS A 293 -7.17 -9.50 -8.81
N LEU A 294 -7.37 -8.19 -8.63
CA LEU A 294 -7.14 -7.54 -7.34
C LEU A 294 -8.16 -8.05 -6.31
N LEU A 295 -9.42 -8.17 -6.70
CA LEU A 295 -10.49 -8.68 -5.84
C LEU A 295 -10.26 -10.16 -5.48
N GLU A 296 -9.92 -11.00 -6.47
CA GLU A 296 -9.54 -12.40 -6.27
C GLU A 296 -8.37 -12.53 -5.31
N PHE A 297 -7.32 -11.73 -5.49
CA PHE A 297 -6.15 -11.77 -4.63
C PHE A 297 -6.46 -11.28 -3.20
N ASN A 298 -7.28 -10.23 -3.05
CA ASN A 298 -7.75 -9.76 -1.74
C ASN A 298 -8.46 -10.89 -0.99
N ASN A 299 -9.43 -11.54 -1.63
CA ASN A 299 -10.18 -12.65 -1.05
C ASN A 299 -9.26 -13.82 -0.71
N ALA A 300 -8.35 -14.21 -1.62
CA ALA A 300 -7.39 -15.28 -1.37
C ALA A 300 -6.48 -14.98 -0.16
N THR A 301 -6.02 -13.74 0.00
CA THR A 301 -5.20 -13.35 1.17
C THR A 301 -5.99 -13.39 2.48
N LEU A 302 -7.27 -12.96 2.47
CA LEU A 302 -8.16 -13.03 3.62
C LEU A 302 -8.44 -14.48 4.01
N ASP A 303 -8.74 -15.35 3.05
CA ASP A 303 -8.96 -16.79 3.27
C ASP A 303 -7.71 -17.46 3.85
N ALA A 304 -6.55 -17.16 3.27
CA ALA A 304 -5.29 -17.71 3.74
C ALA A 304 -4.95 -17.22 5.16
N ALA A 305 -5.25 -15.96 5.48
CA ALA A 305 -5.05 -15.39 6.81
C ALA A 305 -6.02 -15.99 7.84
N ALA A 306 -7.32 -16.06 7.52
CA ALA A 306 -8.33 -16.68 8.39
C ALA A 306 -7.99 -18.13 8.69
N LYS A 307 -7.52 -18.89 7.69
CA LYS A 307 -7.02 -20.26 7.87
C LYS A 307 -5.76 -20.31 8.74
N HIS A 308 -4.80 -19.40 8.53
CA HIS A 308 -3.56 -19.36 9.30
C HIS A 308 -3.82 -19.07 10.78
N TRP A 309 -4.72 -18.14 11.06
CA TRP A 309 -5.08 -17.69 12.41
C TRP A 309 -6.26 -18.43 13.02
N LYS A 310 -6.75 -19.52 12.39
CA LYS A 310 -7.88 -20.31 12.89
C LYS A 310 -7.77 -20.69 14.38
N PRO A 311 -6.60 -21.07 14.93
CA PRO A 311 -6.48 -21.34 16.37
C PRO A 311 -6.77 -20.15 17.28
N ASN A 312 -6.74 -18.93 16.73
CA ASN A 312 -6.93 -17.66 17.44
C ASN A 312 -8.23 -16.92 17.07
N LEU A 313 -8.93 -17.35 16.02
CA LEU A 313 -10.20 -16.76 15.57
C LEU A 313 -11.37 -17.65 15.99
N LEU A 314 -12.04 -17.28 17.08
CA LEU A 314 -13.14 -18.06 17.66
C LEU A 314 -14.46 -17.71 16.98
N ASN A 315 -15.32 -18.71 16.71
CA ASN A 315 -16.65 -18.51 16.11
C ASN A 315 -16.62 -17.54 14.92
N CYS A 316 -15.68 -17.75 14.01
CA CYS A 316 -15.36 -16.78 12.98
C CYS A 316 -16.45 -16.70 11.89
N SER A 317 -17.00 -15.51 11.68
CA SER A 317 -17.97 -15.20 10.62
C SER A 317 -17.35 -14.32 9.52
N ASP A 318 -17.95 -14.30 8.34
CA ASP A 318 -17.65 -13.31 7.31
C ASP A 318 -18.67 -12.17 7.40
N VAL A 319 -18.21 -10.92 7.28
CA VAL A 319 -19.04 -9.70 7.30
C VAL A 319 -18.59 -8.76 6.19
N ASP A 320 -19.53 -8.12 5.50
CA ASP A 320 -19.25 -7.35 4.28
C ASP A 320 -19.68 -5.87 4.34
N THR A 321 -20.54 -5.54 5.31
CA THR A 321 -21.17 -4.24 5.51
C THR A 321 -21.03 -3.77 6.95
N LEU A 322 -21.22 -2.46 7.20
CA LEU A 322 -21.20 -1.91 8.57
C LEU A 322 -22.35 -2.50 9.40
N GLU A 323 -23.50 -2.70 8.77
CA GLU A 323 -24.68 -3.30 9.36
C GLU A 323 -24.44 -4.77 9.71
N ALA A 324 -23.77 -5.54 8.85
CA ALA A 324 -23.38 -6.92 9.16
C ALA A 324 -22.40 -6.99 10.35
N ILE A 325 -21.44 -6.07 10.44
CA ILE A 325 -20.53 -5.98 11.59
C ILE A 325 -21.31 -5.68 12.88
N LEU A 326 -22.24 -4.73 12.84
CA LEU A 326 -23.07 -4.40 14.00
C LEU A 326 -23.94 -5.59 14.44
N SER A 327 -24.64 -6.23 13.49
CA SER A 327 -25.48 -7.40 13.78
C SER A 327 -24.67 -8.54 14.40
N TRP A 328 -23.51 -8.86 13.82
CA TRP A 328 -22.58 -9.84 14.38
C TRP A 328 -22.17 -9.48 15.83
N ALA A 329 -21.89 -8.21 16.10
CA ALA A 329 -21.50 -7.76 17.44
C ALA A 329 -22.63 -7.91 18.47
N LEU A 330 -23.85 -7.55 18.09
CA LEU A 330 -25.04 -7.65 18.93
C LEU A 330 -25.42 -9.12 19.21
N GLU A 331 -25.40 -9.98 18.19
CA GLU A 331 -25.68 -11.42 18.31
C GLU A 331 -24.72 -12.10 19.29
N ASN A 332 -23.44 -11.72 19.24
CA ASN A 332 -22.40 -12.25 20.14
C ASN A 332 -22.33 -11.50 21.48
N LYS A 333 -23.19 -10.49 21.70
CA LYS A 333 -23.24 -9.66 22.93
C LYS A 333 -21.87 -9.05 23.25
N LEU A 334 -21.17 -8.57 22.23
CA LEU A 334 -19.88 -7.94 22.39
C LEU A 334 -20.01 -6.59 23.08
N GLU A 335 -19.06 -6.27 23.95
CA GLU A 335 -18.90 -4.96 24.58
C GLU A 335 -17.78 -4.18 23.89
N GLN A 336 -16.86 -4.87 23.22
CA GLN A 336 -15.86 -4.26 22.37
C GLN A 336 -15.52 -5.10 21.15
N ILE A 337 -15.07 -4.42 20.10
CA ILE A 337 -14.41 -4.99 18.93
C ILE A 337 -12.96 -4.51 18.94
N VAL A 338 -12.03 -5.45 18.82
CA VAL A 338 -10.59 -5.19 18.71
C VAL A 338 -10.13 -5.56 17.31
N THR A 339 -9.34 -4.69 16.70
CA THR A 339 -8.84 -4.87 15.33
C THR A 339 -7.42 -4.32 15.21
N PRO A 340 -6.58 -4.84 14.30
CA PRO A 340 -5.31 -4.19 13.98
C PRO A 340 -5.52 -2.71 13.59
N TYR A 341 -4.52 -1.88 13.79
CA TYR A 341 -4.60 -0.49 13.33
C TYR A 341 -4.64 -0.39 11.80
N ALA A 342 -5.65 0.30 11.27
CA ALA A 342 -5.72 0.64 9.85
C ALA A 342 -5.19 2.07 9.63
N PRO A 343 -4.04 2.24 8.93
CA PRO A 343 -3.51 3.57 8.60
C PRO A 343 -4.46 4.34 7.66
N VAL A 344 -4.26 5.66 7.52
CA VAL A 344 -5.00 6.50 6.55
C VAL A 344 -5.17 5.79 5.21
N GLY A 345 -6.43 5.64 4.82
CA GLY A 345 -6.89 4.89 3.66
C GLY A 345 -8.36 4.56 3.84
N SER A 346 -8.91 3.73 2.96
CA SER A 346 -10.34 3.46 2.94
C SER A 346 -10.83 2.60 4.11
N THR A 347 -10.05 1.59 4.52
CA THR A 347 -10.35 0.81 5.73
C THR A 347 -10.40 1.68 6.98
N SER A 348 -9.51 2.67 7.10
CA SER A 348 -9.55 3.66 8.20
C SER A 348 -10.85 4.48 8.17
N GLN A 349 -11.26 4.96 6.99
CA GLN A 349 -12.53 5.69 6.83
C GLN A 349 -13.75 4.82 7.19
N MET A 350 -13.75 3.54 6.83
CA MET A 350 -14.77 2.56 7.22
C MET A 350 -14.79 2.40 8.75
N LEU A 351 -13.64 2.17 9.39
CA LEU A 351 -13.56 1.98 10.84
C LEU A 351 -14.00 3.22 11.63
N GLU A 352 -13.77 4.44 11.14
CA GLU A 352 -14.29 5.66 11.78
C GLU A 352 -15.83 5.75 11.72
N LYS A 353 -16.45 5.35 10.60
CA LYS A 353 -17.92 5.22 10.51
C LYS A 353 -18.42 4.13 11.45
N MET A 354 -17.73 2.98 11.48
CA MET A 354 -18.05 1.84 12.34
C MET A 354 -17.98 2.21 13.82
N LYS A 355 -16.96 2.98 14.23
CA LYS A 355 -16.79 3.47 15.60
C LYS A 355 -18.00 4.27 16.07
N SER A 356 -18.49 5.17 15.22
CA SER A 356 -19.69 5.97 15.51
C SER A 356 -20.94 5.08 15.64
N LEU A 357 -21.11 4.11 14.73
CA LEU A 357 -22.26 3.20 14.70
C LEU A 357 -22.30 2.27 15.93
N LEU A 358 -21.16 1.68 16.30
CA LEU A 358 -21.02 0.81 17.47
C LEU A 358 -21.22 1.58 18.78
N GLY A 359 -20.71 2.81 18.84
CA GLY A 359 -20.86 3.68 20.02
C GLY A 359 -22.32 3.94 20.38
N ASN A 360 -23.21 4.07 19.39
CA ASN A 360 -24.66 4.21 19.61
C ASN A 360 -25.30 2.99 20.29
N HIS A 361 -24.61 1.85 20.30
CA HIS A 361 -25.05 0.59 20.91
C HIS A 361 -24.20 0.20 22.13
N GLY A 362 -23.36 1.12 22.63
CA GLY A 362 -22.49 0.86 23.78
C GLY A 362 -21.34 -0.11 23.50
N ILE A 363 -20.99 -0.34 22.24
CA ILE A 363 -19.89 -1.22 21.83
C ILE A 363 -18.66 -0.36 21.47
N GLN A 364 -17.52 -0.63 22.10
CA GLN A 364 -16.28 0.10 21.83
C GLN A 364 -15.55 -0.50 20.62
N LEU A 365 -15.07 0.32 19.69
CA LEU A 365 -14.12 -0.11 18.66
C LEU A 365 -12.69 0.33 19.04
N THR A 366 -11.81 -0.64 19.22
CA THR A 366 -10.41 -0.42 19.59
C THR A 366 -9.48 -0.89 18.47
N GLN A 367 -8.65 0.02 17.97
CA GLN A 367 -7.59 -0.29 17.02
C GLN A 367 -6.26 -0.44 17.76
N VAL A 368 -5.52 -1.52 17.53
CA VAL A 368 -4.24 -1.78 18.20
C VAL A 368 -3.08 -1.65 17.22
N MET A 369 -2.24 -0.65 17.48
CA MET A 369 -1.08 -0.32 16.68
C MET A 369 0.13 -1.20 17.03
N ARG A 370 0.91 -1.59 16.02
CA ARG A 370 2.12 -2.39 16.23
C ARG A 370 3.26 -1.56 16.81
N ALA A 371 4.10 -2.20 17.63
CA ALA A 371 5.34 -1.60 18.13
C ALA A 371 6.22 -1.03 17.00
N TYR A 372 6.33 -1.75 15.87
CA TYR A 372 7.06 -1.28 14.69
C TYR A 372 6.59 0.11 14.21
N ASP A 373 5.28 0.32 14.10
CA ASP A 373 4.72 1.59 13.64
C ASP A 373 4.87 2.68 14.72
N ILE A 374 4.59 2.34 15.99
CA ILE A 374 4.71 3.26 17.14
C ILE A 374 6.13 3.84 17.24
N VAL A 375 7.15 3.00 17.03
CA VAL A 375 8.55 3.41 17.10
C VAL A 375 8.99 4.20 15.87
N SER A 376 8.46 3.88 14.68
CA SER A 376 8.98 4.40 13.42
C SER A 376 8.28 5.67 12.94
N TRP A 377 6.95 5.73 12.99
CA TRP A 377 6.18 6.82 12.39
C TRP A 377 6.43 8.22 12.98
N PRO A 378 6.79 8.39 14.28
CA PRO A 378 7.16 9.70 14.81
C PRO A 378 8.33 10.38 14.07
N TYR A 379 9.17 9.62 13.37
CA TYR A 379 10.26 10.16 12.56
C TYR A 379 9.82 10.60 11.15
N ALA A 380 8.62 10.25 10.70
CA ALA A 380 8.12 10.48 9.34
C ALA A 380 7.53 11.88 9.10
N THR A 381 8.12 12.91 9.72
CA THR A 381 7.58 14.28 9.68
C THR A 381 8.17 15.16 8.57
N LYS A 382 9.38 14.84 8.11
CA LYS A 382 10.14 15.59 7.07
C LYS A 382 10.33 14.73 5.81
N GLY A 383 11.40 14.93 5.04
CA GLY A 383 11.76 14.09 3.89
C GLY A 383 12.40 12.76 4.32
N PHE A 384 12.32 11.75 3.45
CA PHE A 384 12.83 10.40 3.72
C PHE A 384 14.29 10.35 4.16
N PHE A 385 15.19 11.16 3.61
CA PHE A 385 16.59 11.13 4.02
C PHE A 385 16.80 11.46 5.51
N LYS A 386 15.97 12.34 6.09
CA LYS A 386 15.99 12.62 7.54
C LYS A 386 15.39 11.46 8.35
N PHE A 387 14.42 10.75 7.78
CA PHE A 387 13.89 9.52 8.37
C PHE A 387 14.94 8.40 8.34
N ARG A 388 15.67 8.26 7.23
CA ARG A 388 16.72 7.26 7.00
C ARG A 388 17.83 7.33 8.04
N GLU A 389 18.23 8.53 8.46
CA GLU A 389 19.19 8.75 9.55
C GLU A 389 18.75 8.12 10.89
N LYS A 390 17.44 7.86 11.06
CA LYS A 390 16.86 7.27 12.27
C LYS A 390 16.70 5.75 12.19
N ILE A 391 16.90 5.13 11.02
CA ILE A 391 16.77 3.68 10.83
C ILE A 391 17.60 2.88 11.83
N PRO A 392 18.90 3.15 12.08
CA PRO A 392 19.66 2.39 13.07
C PRO A 392 19.03 2.45 14.46
N LYS A 393 18.57 3.64 14.89
CA LYS A 393 17.88 3.82 16.17
C LYS A 393 16.57 3.03 16.25
N ILE A 394 15.80 3.01 15.17
CA ILE A 394 14.55 2.24 15.08
C ILE A 394 14.85 0.74 15.21
N LEU A 395 15.85 0.24 14.48
CA LEU A 395 16.24 -1.17 14.52
C LEU A 395 16.70 -1.61 15.92
N THR A 396 17.52 -0.80 16.59
CA THR A 396 17.92 -1.04 17.99
C THR A 396 16.72 -1.02 18.94
N SER A 397 15.79 -0.08 18.76
CA SER A 397 14.59 0.02 19.62
C SER A 397 13.64 -1.17 19.48
N LEU A 398 13.74 -1.90 18.35
CA LEU A 398 12.98 -3.12 18.07
C LEU A 398 13.81 -4.39 18.30
N SER A 399 14.99 -4.28 18.92
CA SER A 399 15.91 -5.39 19.19
C SER A 399 16.21 -6.23 17.93
N MET A 400 16.52 -5.56 16.81
CA MET A 400 16.92 -6.21 15.55
C MET A 400 18.43 -6.19 15.30
N ILE A 401 19.15 -5.28 15.94
CA ILE A 401 20.60 -5.10 15.85
C ILE A 401 21.20 -4.70 17.19
#